data_AF-A0A2D6P6S3-F1
#
_entry.id   AF-A0A2D6P6S3-F1
#
_cell.length_a   1.000
_cell.length_b   1.000
_cell.length_c   1.000
_cell.angle_alpha   90.00
_cell.angle_beta   90.00
_cell.angle_gamma   90.00
#
_symmetry.space_group_name_H-M   'P 1'
#
loop_
_entity.id
_entity.type
_entity.pdbx_description
1 polymer ?
#
loop_
_entity_poly.entity_id
_entity_poly.type
_entity_poly.pdbx_seq_one_letter_code
_entity_poly.pdbx_strand_id
1 'polypeptide(L)'
;MDKWVERNKERYGVQIIELKKIIEKQVIDSGSSDEFASDMYVALISGRKITPKMEAAIDRIIKAYSPDEILKREEWVNKVVPKLLMVENLIDDTSWTEDYRVNTKRFISSLVKQARSRKTLSKKQMDAVTKVYLRTKKNIEKNKKNA
;
A
#
# COMPACT_ATOMS: atom_id res chain seq x y z
N MET A 1 -3.80 -36.79 18.57
CA MET A 1 -3.64 -35.47 17.93
C MET A 1 -3.18 -35.72 16.50
N ASP A 2 -3.68 -34.98 15.50
CA ASP A 2 -3.27 -35.21 14.10
C ASP A 2 -1.76 -34.98 13.97
N LYS A 3 -1.04 -35.97 13.41
CA LYS A 3 0.42 -35.98 13.24
C LYS A 3 0.94 -34.69 12.59
N TRP A 4 0.15 -34.08 11.73
CA TRP A 4 0.53 -32.85 11.05
C TRP A 4 0.36 -31.58 11.88
N VAL A 5 -0.58 -31.57 12.83
CA VAL A 5 -0.73 -30.44 13.77
C VAL A 5 0.52 -30.31 14.63
N GLU A 6 1.01 -31.42 15.17
CA GLU A 6 2.21 -31.43 16.01
C GLU A 6 3.45 -31.06 15.20
N ARG A 7 3.62 -31.66 14.01
CA ARG A 7 4.72 -31.33 13.10
C ARG A 7 4.72 -29.86 12.68
N ASN A 8 3.56 -29.27 12.42
CA ASN A 8 3.46 -27.86 12.04
C ASN A 8 3.78 -26.94 13.22
N LYS A 9 3.37 -27.29 14.44
CA LYS A 9 3.73 -26.53 15.65
C LYS A 9 5.23 -26.53 15.89
N GLU A 10 5.89 -27.67 15.74
CA GLU A 10 7.35 -27.79 15.88
C GLU A 10 8.10 -26.99 14.81
N ARG A 11 7.71 -27.15 13.54
CA ARG A 11 8.45 -26.57 12.41
C ARG A 11 8.13 -25.10 12.15
N TYR A 12 6.90 -24.68 12.41
CA TYR A 12 6.38 -23.35 12.04
C TYR A 12 5.84 -22.56 13.23
N GLY A 13 6.24 -22.90 14.46
CA GLY A 13 5.75 -22.25 15.68
C GLY A 13 5.92 -20.73 15.67
N VAL A 14 7.05 -20.24 15.15
CA VAL A 14 7.32 -18.79 15.00
C VAL A 14 6.32 -18.16 14.03
N GLN A 15 6.13 -18.76 12.85
CA GLN A 15 5.21 -18.26 11.84
C GLN A 15 3.75 -18.24 12.33
N ILE A 16 3.34 -19.23 13.12
CA ILE A 16 2.01 -19.28 13.74
C ILE A 16 1.81 -18.08 14.67
N ILE A 17 2.80 -17.77 15.50
CA ILE A 17 2.74 -16.63 16.44
C ILE A 17 2.69 -15.31 15.67
N GLU A 18 3.57 -15.12 14.67
CA GLU A 18 3.64 -13.88 13.92
C GLU A 18 2.40 -13.65 13.06
N LEU A 19 1.89 -14.67 12.35
CA LEU A 19 0.64 -14.55 11.61
C LEU A 19 -0.55 -14.20 12.51
N LYS A 20 -0.62 -14.82 13.70
CA LYS A 20 -1.67 -14.49 14.67
C LYS A 20 -1.62 -13.02 15.07
N LYS A 21 -0.44 -12.49 15.43
CA LYS A 21 -0.27 -11.06 15.76
C LYS A 21 -0.69 -10.14 14.60
N ILE A 22 -0.32 -10.50 13.37
CA ILE A 22 -0.67 -9.74 12.17
C ILE A 22 -2.19 -9.70 11.99
N ILE A 23 -2.86 -10.84 12.06
CA ILE A 23 -4.32 -10.97 11.91
C ILE A 23 -5.05 -10.17 13.01
N GLU A 24 -4.64 -10.33 14.27
CA GLU A 24 -5.23 -9.60 15.40
C GLU A 24 -5.10 -8.09 15.21
N LYS A 25 -3.92 -7.62 14.80
CA LYS A 25 -3.70 -6.20 14.51
C LYS A 25 -4.57 -5.70 13.36
N GLN A 26 -4.71 -6.45 12.28
CA GLN A 26 -5.57 -6.07 11.15
C GLN A 26 -7.03 -5.91 11.58
N VAL A 27 -7.54 -6.84 12.40
CA VAL A 27 -8.92 -6.78 12.93
C VAL A 27 -9.10 -5.54 13.82
N ILE A 28 -8.12 -5.23 14.66
CA ILE A 28 -8.15 -4.02 15.51
C ILE A 28 -8.15 -2.75 14.64
N ASP A 29 -7.28 -2.68 13.64
CA ASP A 29 -7.07 -1.47 12.83
C ASP A 29 -8.19 -1.23 11.81
N SER A 30 -8.84 -2.29 11.30
CA SER A 30 -9.75 -2.20 10.15
C SER A 30 -11.08 -2.94 10.28
N GLY A 31 -11.30 -3.67 11.38
CA GLY A 31 -12.49 -4.49 11.60
C GLY A 31 -12.50 -5.83 10.85
N SER A 32 -11.47 -6.12 10.05
CA SER A 32 -11.31 -7.38 9.31
C SER A 32 -9.85 -7.75 9.13
N SER A 33 -9.57 -9.03 8.89
CA SER A 33 -8.23 -9.51 8.50
C SER A 33 -8.16 -9.83 7.02
N ASP A 34 -6.93 -9.88 6.50
CA ASP A 34 -6.67 -10.42 5.17
C ASP A 34 -7.06 -11.91 5.14
N GLU A 35 -7.97 -12.27 4.24
CA GLU A 35 -8.53 -13.62 4.12
C GLU A 35 -7.42 -14.64 3.83
N PHE A 36 -6.49 -14.29 2.94
CA PHE A 36 -5.38 -15.16 2.58
C PHE A 36 -4.41 -15.40 3.76
N ALA A 37 -4.07 -14.37 4.54
CA ALA A 37 -3.28 -14.52 5.75
C ALA A 37 -3.99 -15.40 6.79
N SER A 38 -5.31 -15.23 6.93
CA SER A 38 -6.17 -16.02 7.82
C SER A 38 -6.20 -17.49 7.40
N ASP A 39 -6.34 -17.77 6.11
CA ASP A 39 -6.30 -19.13 5.54
C ASP A 39 -4.95 -19.81 5.76
N MET A 40 -3.84 -19.06 5.60
CA MET A 40 -2.50 -19.60 5.85
C MET A 40 -2.30 -19.92 7.32
N TYR A 41 -2.81 -19.10 8.23
CA TYR A 41 -2.82 -19.39 9.65
C TYR A 41 -3.63 -20.65 9.98
N VAL A 42 -4.85 -20.76 9.45
CA VAL A 42 -5.71 -21.94 9.62
C VAL A 42 -5.02 -23.19 9.07
N ALA A 43 -4.36 -23.12 7.92
CA ALA A 43 -3.62 -24.25 7.34
C ALA A 43 -2.51 -24.76 8.27
N LEU A 44 -1.81 -23.86 8.98
CA LEU A 44 -0.77 -24.24 9.93
C LEU A 44 -1.37 -24.95 11.16
N ILE A 45 -2.42 -24.40 11.76
CA ILE A 45 -3.00 -24.92 13.01
C ILE A 45 -3.90 -26.15 12.82
N SER A 46 -4.51 -26.32 11.64
CA SER A 46 -5.40 -27.44 11.33
C SER A 46 -4.66 -28.72 10.93
N GLY A 47 -3.34 -28.66 10.77
CA GLY A 47 -2.54 -29.84 10.37
C GLY A 47 -2.52 -30.09 8.87
N ARG A 48 -2.71 -29.07 8.03
CA ARG A 48 -2.49 -29.23 6.59
C ARG A 48 -1.00 -29.43 6.31
N LYS A 49 -0.67 -30.33 5.39
CA LYS A 49 0.70 -30.45 4.85
C LYS A 49 1.07 -29.17 4.11
N ILE A 50 1.97 -28.38 4.69
CA ILE A 50 2.47 -27.13 4.11
C ILE A 50 3.42 -27.42 2.95
N THR A 51 3.13 -26.82 1.80
CA THR A 51 3.99 -26.89 0.61
C THR A 51 5.05 -25.79 0.65
N PRO A 52 6.20 -25.95 -0.04
CA PRO A 52 7.21 -24.90 -0.11
C PRO A 52 6.67 -23.54 -0.62
N LYS A 53 5.67 -23.57 -1.51
CA LYS A 53 5.02 -22.35 -2.02
C LYS A 53 4.18 -21.66 -0.95
N MET A 54 3.53 -22.43 -0.07
CA MET A 54 2.78 -21.88 1.07
C MET A 54 3.72 -21.33 2.13
N GLU A 55 4.79 -22.06 2.47
CA GLU A 55 5.85 -21.60 3.38
C GLU A 55 6.43 -20.26 2.89
N ALA A 56 6.83 -20.18 1.62
CA ALA A 56 7.31 -18.93 1.03
C ALA A 56 6.24 -17.81 0.94
N ALA A 57 4.95 -18.14 0.93
CA ALA A 57 3.88 -17.14 0.99
C ALA A 57 3.72 -16.59 2.42
N ILE A 58 3.75 -17.47 3.42
CA ILE A 58 3.71 -17.13 4.84
C ILE A 58 4.88 -16.21 5.20
N ASP A 59 6.10 -16.59 4.82
CA ASP A 59 7.29 -15.79 5.11
C ASP A 59 7.23 -14.40 4.45
N ARG A 60 6.65 -14.30 3.26
CA ARG A 60 6.41 -13.01 2.59
C ARG A 60 5.39 -12.14 3.32
N ILE A 61 4.32 -12.73 3.84
CA ILE A 61 3.35 -12.01 4.67
C ILE A 61 4.05 -11.48 5.91
N ILE A 62 4.73 -12.34 6.68
CA ILE A 62 5.42 -11.95 7.91
C ILE A 62 6.43 -10.84 7.63
N LYS A 63 7.26 -11.00 6.58
CA LYS A 63 8.22 -9.98 6.16
C LYS A 63 7.53 -8.66 5.82
N ALA A 64 6.39 -8.67 5.14
CA ALA A 64 5.66 -7.46 4.78
C ALA A 64 5.10 -6.68 5.98
N TYR A 65 5.01 -7.32 7.15
CA TYR A 65 4.58 -6.72 8.42
C TYR A 65 5.73 -6.59 9.44
N SER A 66 6.98 -6.81 9.03
CA SER A 66 8.11 -6.57 9.93
C SER A 66 8.23 -5.07 10.25
N PRO A 67 8.76 -4.71 11.43
CA PRO A 67 8.95 -3.30 11.81
C PRO A 67 9.70 -2.48 10.75
N ASP A 68 10.78 -3.05 10.20
CA ASP A 68 11.59 -2.40 9.17
C ASP A 68 10.81 -2.13 7.88
N GLU A 69 10.01 -3.09 7.41
CA GLU A 69 9.22 -2.92 6.18
C GLU A 69 8.04 -1.96 6.39
N ILE A 70 7.44 -1.95 7.58
CA ILE A 70 6.43 -0.96 7.95
C ILE A 70 7.03 0.45 7.96
N LEU A 71 8.19 0.63 8.60
CA LEU A 71 8.88 1.91 8.66
C LEU A 71 9.23 2.42 7.27
N LYS A 72 9.82 1.59 6.40
CA LYS A 72 10.13 1.95 5.01
C LYS A 72 8.90 2.43 4.24
N ARG A 73 7.75 1.78 4.44
CA ARG A 73 6.49 2.18 3.80
C ARG A 73 5.98 3.51 4.35
N GLU A 74 6.12 3.76 5.64
CA GLU A 74 5.73 5.02 6.26
C GLU A 74 6.61 6.19 5.82
N GLU A 75 7.93 6.00 5.79
CA GLU A 75 8.87 6.98 5.24
C GLU A 75 8.57 7.29 3.78
N TRP A 76 8.23 6.26 2.98
CA TRP A 76 7.81 6.45 1.60
C TRP A 76 6.53 7.29 1.50
N VAL A 77 5.51 7.02 2.33
CA VAL A 77 4.27 7.81 2.38
C VAL A 77 4.57 9.26 2.75
N ASN A 78 5.36 9.48 3.80
CA ASN A 78 5.75 10.81 4.27
C ASN A 78 6.51 11.60 3.22
N LYS A 79 7.26 10.93 2.34
CA LYS A 79 7.97 11.57 1.22
C LYS A 79 7.07 11.86 0.01
N VAL A 80 6.13 10.97 -0.31
CA VAL A 80 5.37 11.00 -1.57
C VAL A 80 4.07 11.78 -1.43
N VAL A 81 3.30 11.57 -0.37
CA VAL A 81 1.98 12.22 -0.19
C VAL A 81 2.06 13.74 -0.23
N PRO A 82 3.02 14.42 0.44
CA PRO A 82 3.13 15.88 0.34
C PRO A 82 3.38 16.38 -1.08
N LYS A 83 4.13 15.62 -1.90
CA LYS A 83 4.38 15.97 -3.30
C LYS A 83 3.13 15.82 -4.16
N LEU A 84 2.31 14.80 -3.89
CA LEU A 84 1.03 14.62 -4.57
C LEU A 84 0.08 15.78 -4.25
N LEU A 85 -0.02 16.16 -2.97
CA LEU A 85 -0.83 17.29 -2.52
C LEU A 85 -0.35 18.63 -3.10
N MET A 86 0.97 18.82 -3.21
CA MET A 86 1.54 19.97 -3.90
C MET A 86 1.07 20.04 -5.35
N VAL A 87 1.13 18.93 -6.09
CA VAL A 87 0.64 18.89 -7.48
C VAL A 87 -0.87 19.14 -7.55
N GLU A 88 -1.64 18.59 -6.62
CA GLU A 88 -3.08 18.82 -6.53
C GLU A 88 -3.42 20.30 -6.35
N ASN A 89 -2.71 21.00 -5.46
CA ASN A 89 -2.91 22.43 -5.20
C ASN A 89 -2.49 23.31 -6.38
N LEU A 90 -1.37 22.99 -7.03
CA LEU A 90 -0.90 23.75 -8.20
C LEU A 90 -1.90 23.73 -9.38
N ILE A 91 -2.81 22.78 -9.44
CA ILE A 91 -3.83 22.74 -10.49
C ILE A 91 -4.78 23.94 -10.38
N ASP A 92 -5.01 24.49 -9.18
CA ASP A 92 -5.89 25.65 -8.98
C ASP A 92 -5.34 26.92 -9.63
N ASP A 93 -4.02 27.06 -9.69
CA ASP A 93 -3.33 28.22 -10.29
C ASP A 93 -3.30 28.17 -11.83
N THR A 94 -3.88 27.13 -12.43
CA THR A 94 -3.89 26.97 -13.89
C THR A 94 -5.05 27.74 -14.55
N SER A 95 -4.81 28.19 -15.77
CA SER A 95 -5.83 28.81 -16.63
C SER A 95 -6.66 27.79 -17.41
N TRP A 96 -6.64 26.52 -16.98
CA TRP A 96 -7.38 25.46 -17.65
C TRP A 96 -8.89 25.66 -17.48
N THR A 97 -9.68 25.00 -18.32
CA THR A 97 -11.13 24.95 -18.11
C THR A 97 -11.44 24.29 -16.77
N GLU A 98 -12.54 24.72 -16.14
CA GLU A 98 -12.95 24.21 -14.83
C GLU A 98 -13.06 22.67 -14.84
N ASP A 99 -13.74 22.11 -15.84
CA ASP A 99 -13.89 20.67 -16.00
C ASP A 99 -12.54 19.93 -16.05
N TYR A 100 -11.56 20.50 -16.75
CA TYR A 100 -10.24 19.89 -16.86
C TYR A 100 -9.48 19.93 -15.52
N ARG A 101 -9.57 21.05 -14.79
CA ARG A 101 -8.99 21.17 -13.44
C ARG A 101 -9.61 20.15 -12.49
N VAL A 102 -10.94 20.11 -12.40
CA VAL A 102 -11.68 19.22 -11.50
C VAL A 102 -11.33 17.76 -11.77
N ASN A 103 -11.33 17.33 -13.03
CA ASN A 103 -11.01 15.95 -13.37
C ASN A 103 -9.54 15.60 -13.09
N THR A 104 -8.62 16.54 -13.33
CA THR A 104 -7.19 16.34 -13.03
C THR A 104 -6.94 16.25 -11.52
N LYS A 105 -7.60 17.10 -10.72
CA LYS A 105 -7.54 17.03 -9.25
C LYS A 105 -8.11 15.71 -8.73
N ARG A 106 -9.27 15.27 -9.23
CA ARG A 106 -9.86 13.97 -8.88
C ARG A 106 -8.89 12.81 -9.12
N PHE A 107 -8.17 12.84 -10.25
CA PHE A 107 -7.12 11.87 -10.54
C PHE A 107 -5.99 11.90 -9.50
N ILE A 108 -5.40 13.07 -9.21
CA ILE A 108 -4.32 13.18 -8.21
C ILE A 108 -4.81 12.79 -6.81
N SER A 109 -6.01 13.22 -6.42
CA SER A 109 -6.65 12.86 -5.15
C SER A 109 -6.83 11.35 -5.00
N SER A 110 -7.20 10.64 -6.08
CA SER A 110 -7.27 9.17 -6.07
C SER A 110 -5.92 8.52 -5.77
N LEU A 111 -4.82 9.09 -6.28
CA LEU A 111 -3.46 8.60 -6.02
C LEU A 111 -3.02 8.92 -4.58
N VAL A 112 -3.43 10.07 -4.02
CA VAL A 112 -3.23 10.37 -2.60
C VAL A 112 -3.93 9.33 -1.72
N LYS A 113 -5.19 9.00 -2.01
CA LYS A 113 -5.95 7.96 -1.29
C LYS A 113 -5.28 6.60 -1.38
N GLN A 114 -4.77 6.23 -2.56
CA GLN A 114 -4.05 4.98 -2.74
C GLN A 114 -2.71 4.98 -1.99
N ALA A 115 -1.94 6.06 -2.06
CA ALA A 115 -0.67 6.18 -1.36
C ALA A 115 -0.86 6.08 0.17
N ARG A 116 -1.92 6.67 0.72
CA ARG A 116 -2.22 6.57 2.16
C ARG A 116 -2.67 5.17 2.58
N SER A 117 -3.55 4.54 1.81
CA SER A 117 -4.12 3.22 2.16
C SER A 117 -3.14 2.08 1.90
N ARG A 118 -2.60 1.99 0.68
CA ARG A 118 -1.73 0.88 0.25
C ARG A 118 -0.25 1.13 0.56
N LYS A 119 0.12 2.35 0.97
CA LYS A 119 1.52 2.77 1.19
C LYS A 119 2.42 2.50 -0.03
N THR A 120 1.86 2.56 -1.24
CA THR A 120 2.59 2.32 -2.50
C THR A 120 1.86 2.91 -3.71
N LEU A 121 2.63 3.20 -4.76
CA LEU A 121 2.16 3.52 -6.10
C LEU A 121 3.01 2.79 -7.14
N SER A 122 2.38 2.39 -8.24
CA SER A 122 3.12 1.80 -9.37
C SER A 122 3.97 2.85 -10.08
N LYS A 123 5.03 2.41 -10.77
CA LYS A 123 5.87 3.28 -11.59
C LYS A 123 5.06 4.11 -12.60
N LYS A 124 4.08 3.48 -13.27
CA LYS A 124 3.19 4.17 -14.22
C LYS A 124 2.37 5.29 -13.56
N GLN A 125 1.91 5.08 -12.33
CA GLN A 125 1.19 6.11 -11.57
C GLN A 125 2.11 7.28 -11.21
N MET A 126 3.34 7.00 -10.76
CA MET A 126 4.33 8.03 -10.47
C MET A 126 4.72 8.83 -11.74
N ASP A 127 4.89 8.16 -12.87
CA ASP A 127 5.16 8.80 -14.16
C ASP A 127 3.99 9.68 -14.60
N ALA A 128 2.75 9.24 -14.39
CA ALA A 128 1.56 10.01 -14.70
C ALA A 128 1.47 11.30 -13.87
N VAL A 129 1.74 11.24 -12.56
CA VAL A 129 1.82 12.43 -11.69
C VAL A 129 2.89 13.39 -12.20
N THR A 130 4.06 12.88 -12.55
CA THR A 130 5.17 13.70 -13.07
C THR A 130 4.74 14.45 -14.33
N LYS A 131 4.04 13.79 -15.25
CA LYS A 131 3.49 14.42 -16.45
C LYS A 131 2.43 15.48 -16.13
N VAL A 132 1.57 15.25 -15.14
CA VAL A 132 0.60 16.25 -14.66
C VAL A 132 1.34 17.47 -14.11
N TYR A 133 2.34 17.28 -13.25
CA TYR A 133 3.16 18.35 -12.70
C TYR A 133 3.81 19.20 -13.79
N LEU A 134 4.48 18.57 -14.77
CA LEU A 134 5.15 19.29 -15.85
C LEU A 134 4.17 20.13 -16.70
N ARG A 135 2.98 19.59 -16.99
CA ARG A 135 1.93 20.32 -17.72
C ARG A 135 1.39 21.50 -16.90
N THR A 136 1.17 21.29 -15.61
CA THR A 136 0.69 22.30 -14.66
C THR A 136 1.68 23.46 -14.58
N LYS A 137 2.96 23.16 -14.35
CA LYS A 137 4.04 24.14 -14.30
C LYS A 137 4.12 24.96 -15.60
N LYS A 138 4.11 24.29 -16.76
CA LYS A 138 4.15 24.96 -18.07
C LYS A 138 2.95 25.89 -18.29
N ASN A 139 1.76 25.51 -17.83
CA ASN A 139 0.58 26.36 -17.94
C ASN A 139 0.71 27.61 -17.06
N ILE A 140 1.09 27.46 -15.79
CA ILE A 140 1.29 28.59 -14.86
C ILE A 140 2.36 29.56 -15.41
N GLU A 141 3.49 29.04 -15.91
CA GLU A 141 4.53 29.88 -16.53
C GLU A 141 4.02 30.66 -17.74
N LYS A 142 3.15 30.05 -18.55
CA LYS A 142 2.53 30.74 -19.69
C LYS A 142 1.57 31.84 -19.22
N ASN A 143 0.79 31.59 -18.17
CA ASN A 143 -0.14 32.58 -17.61
C ASN A 143 0.62 33.80 -17.09
N LYS A 144 1.75 33.59 -16.40
CA LYS A 144 2.61 34.67 -15.90
C LYS A 144 3.25 35.51 -17.01
N LYS A 145 3.51 34.94 -18.18
CA LYS A 145 4.05 35.68 -19.34
C LYS A 145 3.00 36.48 -20.10
N ASN A 146 1.73 36.09 -19.95
CA ASN A 146 0.59 36.70 -20.63
C ASN A 146 -0.16 37.72 -19.76
N ALA A 147 0.21 37.84 -18.48
CA ALA A 147 -0.28 38.83 -17.52
C ALA A 147 0.64 40.04 -17.50
#